data_AF-A0A418EF35-F1
#
_entry.id   AF-A0A418EF35-F1
#
_cell.length_a   1.000
_cell.length_b   1.000
_cell.length_c   1.000
_cell.angle_alpha   90.00
_cell.angle_beta   90.00
_cell.angle_gamma   90.00
#
_symmetry.space_group_name_H-M   'P 1'
#
loop_
_entity.id
_entity.type
_entity.pdbx_description
1 polymer ?
#
loop_
_entity_poly.entity_id
_entity_poly.type
_entity_poly.pdbx_seq_one_letter_code
_entity_poly.pdbx_strand_id
1 'polypeptide(L)'
;WVNKGNGWCNPYKTWQVIYDTDIVPNVTAANQKLVLGAQVALWAEMADGLSGDFKIWPRASALAERLWSNPKTTWKDAMSRYRTHRDRLVQTGVAMAPVHPEWCRQNPTECNLL
;
A
#
# COMPACT_ATOMS: atom_id res chain seq x y z
N TRP A 1 -15.80 24.99 6.69
CA TRP A 1 -15.70 23.58 7.17
C TRP A 1 -14.59 22.80 6.47
N VAL A 2 -14.04 23.25 5.34
CA VAL A 2 -12.74 22.78 4.82
C VAL A 2 -11.82 24.00 4.73
N ASN A 3 -10.77 24.02 5.55
CA ASN A 3 -9.71 25.02 5.43
C ASN A 3 -8.76 24.62 4.29
N LYS A 4 -8.14 25.60 3.65
CA LYS A 4 -7.08 25.34 2.65
C LYS A 4 -5.97 24.50 3.27
N GLY A 5 -5.71 23.33 2.70
CA GLY A 5 -4.71 22.37 3.18
C GLY A 5 -4.82 21.05 2.41
N ASN A 6 -3.88 20.13 2.63
CA ASN A 6 -3.80 18.90 1.82
C ASN A 6 -4.76 17.79 2.30
N GLY A 7 -5.50 18.00 3.40
CA GLY A 7 -6.24 16.97 4.14
C GLY A 7 -5.62 16.71 5.52
N TRP A 8 -6.41 16.22 6.46
CA TRP A 8 -6.02 16.13 7.88
C TRP A 8 -4.98 15.03 8.18
N CYS A 9 -4.95 13.95 7.39
CA CYS A 9 -4.09 12.78 7.63
C CYS A 9 -2.83 12.73 6.74
N ASN A 10 -2.41 13.86 6.18
CA ASN A 10 -1.21 13.93 5.33
C ASN A 10 0.08 13.54 6.04
N PRO A 11 1.13 13.12 5.30
CA PRO A 11 1.20 12.99 3.83
C PRO A 11 0.51 11.74 3.29
N TYR A 12 0.38 11.66 1.96
CA TYR A 12 -0.06 10.44 1.25
C TYR A 12 0.75 9.22 1.67
N LYS A 13 0.07 8.13 2.01
CA LYS A 13 0.72 6.88 2.41
C LYS A 13 1.07 6.08 1.16
N THR A 14 2.35 5.96 0.87
CA THR A 14 2.83 5.09 -0.21
C THR A 14 2.70 3.62 0.21
N TRP A 15 2.85 2.71 -0.76
CA TRP A 15 2.80 1.28 -0.48
C TRP A 15 3.95 0.82 0.42
N GLN A 16 5.13 1.46 0.34
CA GLN A 16 6.26 1.18 1.23
C GLN A 16 5.89 1.40 2.69
N VAL A 17 5.24 2.54 2.99
CA VAL A 17 4.79 2.88 4.35
C VAL A 17 3.76 1.88 4.86
N ILE A 18 2.81 1.49 4.00
CA ILE A 18 1.78 0.50 4.36
C ILE A 18 2.40 -0.88 4.60
N TYR A 19 3.34 -1.29 3.75
CA TYR A 19 4.00 -2.58 3.87
C TYR A 19 4.83 -2.67 5.17
N ASP A 20 5.53 -1.62 5.57
CA ASP A 20 6.37 -1.60 6.77
C ASP A 20 5.59 -1.29 8.06
N THR A 21 4.26 -1.16 7.98
CA THR A 21 3.44 -0.87 9.16
C THR A 21 3.41 -2.07 10.13
N ASP A 22 3.68 -1.79 11.41
CA ASP A 22 3.38 -2.71 12.50
C ASP A 22 1.86 -2.86 12.64
N ILE A 23 1.36 -4.09 12.59
CA ILE A 23 -0.07 -4.41 12.67
C ILE A 23 -0.60 -4.47 14.11
N VAL A 24 0.28 -4.44 15.11
CA VAL A 24 -0.08 -4.44 16.54
C VAL A 24 0.66 -3.35 17.33
N PRO A 25 0.70 -2.09 16.84
CA PRO A 25 1.51 -1.07 17.45
C PRO A 25 0.99 -0.75 18.86
N ASN A 26 1.89 -0.75 19.85
CA ASN A 26 1.56 -0.49 21.25
C ASN A 26 0.53 -1.45 21.88
N VAL A 27 0.32 -2.63 21.30
CA VAL A 27 -0.53 -3.68 21.89
C VAL A 27 0.33 -4.57 22.79
N THR A 28 -0.06 -4.68 24.06
CA THR A 28 0.62 -5.58 25.01
C THR A 28 0.52 -7.04 24.57
N ALA A 29 1.51 -7.86 24.92
CA ALA A 29 1.51 -9.29 24.58
C ALA A 29 0.22 -10.01 25.02
N ALA A 30 -0.34 -9.63 26.17
CA ALA A 30 -1.61 -10.18 26.66
C ALA A 30 -2.82 -9.86 25.77
N ASN A 31 -2.79 -8.72 25.07
CA ASN A 31 -3.88 -8.21 24.25
C ASN A 31 -3.72 -8.50 22.75
N GLN A 32 -2.55 -8.97 22.28
CA GLN A 32 -2.33 -9.24 20.85
C GLN A 32 -3.34 -10.24 20.26
N LYS A 33 -3.80 -11.21 21.06
CA LYS A 33 -4.85 -12.17 20.68
C LYS A 33 -6.20 -11.53 20.35
N LEU A 34 -6.43 -10.28 20.74
CA LEU A 34 -7.65 -9.53 20.45
C LEU A 34 -7.60 -8.82 19.09
N VAL A 35 -6.43 -8.75 18.46
CA VAL A 35 -6.27 -8.12 17.15
C VAL A 35 -6.67 -9.13 16.07
N LEU A 36 -7.78 -8.84 15.39
CA LEU A 36 -8.30 -9.68 14.32
C LEU A 36 -7.57 -9.46 12.98
N GLY A 37 -6.93 -8.31 12.82
CA GLY A 37 -6.26 -7.90 11.59
C GLY A 37 -6.24 -6.39 11.44
N ALA A 38 -6.10 -5.91 10.20
CA ALA A 38 -6.16 -4.50 9.85
C ALA A 38 -6.94 -4.28 8.56
N GLN A 39 -7.24 -3.03 8.25
CA GLN A 39 -8.01 -2.65 7.06
C GLN A 39 -7.40 -1.39 6.42
N VAL A 40 -7.35 -1.36 5.08
CA VAL A 40 -7.16 -0.10 4.35
C VAL A 40 -8.51 0.61 4.25
N ALA A 41 -8.61 1.80 4.84
CA ALA A 41 -9.79 2.64 4.73
C ALA A 41 -9.61 3.67 3.60
N LEU A 42 -10.49 3.64 2.60
CA LEU A 42 -10.66 4.73 1.64
C LEU A 42 -11.86 5.57 2.07
N TRP A 43 -11.60 6.67 2.76
CA TRP A 43 -12.62 7.68 3.00
C TRP A 43 -12.96 8.41 1.69
N ALA A 44 -14.25 8.66 1.48
CA ALA A 44 -14.79 9.02 0.18
C ALA A 44 -15.08 10.52 0.00
N GLU A 45 -14.59 11.39 0.88
CA GLU A 45 -14.76 12.85 0.73
C GLU A 45 -14.13 13.37 -0.58
N MET A 46 -13.11 12.67 -1.08
CA MET A 46 -12.46 12.92 -2.36
C MET A 46 -12.23 11.61 -3.14
N ALA A 47 -13.20 10.68 -3.11
CA ALA A 47 -13.18 9.47 -3.91
C ALA A 47 -14.58 9.09 -4.37
N ASP A 48 -14.67 8.45 -5.53
CA ASP A 48 -15.91 8.04 -6.19
C ASP A 48 -15.69 6.75 -6.99
N GLY A 49 -16.70 6.32 -7.76
CA GLY A 49 -16.61 5.11 -8.58
C GLY A 49 -15.54 5.17 -9.69
N LEU A 50 -15.09 6.35 -10.10
CA LEU A 50 -14.07 6.51 -11.13
C LEU A 50 -12.65 6.48 -10.54
N SER A 51 -12.49 6.95 -9.31
CA SER A 51 -11.18 7.11 -8.66
C SER A 51 -10.89 6.07 -7.58
N GLY A 52 -11.88 5.28 -7.17
CA GLY A 52 -11.78 4.28 -6.10
C GLY A 52 -10.66 3.27 -6.35
N ASP A 53 -10.69 2.58 -7.49
CA ASP A 53 -9.68 1.58 -7.83
C ASP A 53 -8.28 2.19 -7.90
N PHE A 54 -8.15 3.35 -8.56
CA PHE A 54 -6.87 4.05 -8.68
C PHE A 54 -6.28 4.43 -7.31
N LYS A 55 -7.13 4.81 -6.35
CA LYS A 55 -6.69 5.17 -4.99
C LYS A 55 -6.36 3.93 -4.16
N ILE A 56 -7.10 2.83 -4.30
CA ILE A 56 -6.90 1.61 -3.51
C ILE A 56 -5.70 0.80 -4.03
N TRP A 57 -5.65 0.57 -5.33
CA TRP A 57 -4.68 -0.32 -5.95
C TRP A 57 -3.49 0.47 -6.49
N PRO A 58 -2.26 -0.05 -6.31
CA PRO A 58 -1.89 -1.35 -5.76
C PRO A 58 -1.61 -1.34 -4.23
N ARG A 59 -1.82 -0.20 -3.56
CA ARG A 59 -1.43 -0.02 -2.14
C ARG A 59 -2.07 -1.02 -1.19
N ALA A 60 -3.33 -1.38 -1.42
CA ALA A 60 -4.02 -2.37 -0.61
C ALA A 60 -3.35 -3.75 -0.67
N SER A 61 -2.69 -4.11 -1.77
CA SER A 61 -1.93 -5.36 -1.88
C SER A 61 -0.74 -5.42 -0.91
N ALA A 62 -0.16 -4.27 -0.55
CA ALA A 62 0.90 -4.21 0.45
C ALA A 62 0.39 -4.61 1.84
N LEU A 63 -0.78 -4.10 2.25
CA LEU A 63 -1.39 -4.51 3.51
C LEU A 63 -1.84 -5.97 3.48
N ALA A 64 -2.34 -6.44 2.32
CA ALA A 64 -2.77 -7.82 2.17
C ALA A 64 -1.61 -8.80 2.49
N GLU A 65 -0.41 -8.55 1.96
CA GLU A 65 0.75 -9.38 2.30
C GLU A 65 1.17 -9.24 3.77
N ARG A 66 1.20 -8.01 4.29
CA ARG A 66 1.52 -7.74 5.69
C ARG A 66 0.60 -8.51 6.64
N LEU A 67 -0.70 -8.61 6.34
CA LEU A 67 -1.66 -9.37 7.14
C LEU A 67 -1.59 -10.87 6.90
N TRP A 68 -1.24 -11.30 5.69
CA TRP A 68 -1.21 -12.70 5.32
C TRP A 68 -0.01 -13.46 5.89
N SER A 69 1.20 -12.93 5.69
CA SER A 69 2.45 -13.61 6.06
C SER A 69 3.24 -12.90 7.15
N ASN A 70 2.89 -11.64 7.46
CA ASN A 70 3.58 -10.76 8.39
C ASN A 70 5.12 -10.90 8.36
N PRO A 71 5.75 -10.61 7.20
CA PRO A 71 7.15 -10.90 6.99
C PRO A 71 8.05 -10.02 7.86
N LYS A 72 9.13 -10.57 8.42
CA LYS A 72 10.13 -9.77 9.15
C LYS A 72 10.97 -8.85 8.25
N THR A 73 10.87 -9.04 6.93
CA THR A 73 11.53 -8.23 5.91
C THR A 73 10.78 -6.94 5.63
N THR A 74 11.46 -6.02 4.94
CA THR A 74 10.93 -4.68 4.63
C THR A 74 10.34 -4.64 3.22
N TRP A 75 9.74 -3.52 2.85
CA TRP A 75 9.24 -3.30 1.49
C TRP A 75 10.32 -3.47 0.42
N LYS A 76 11.61 -3.26 0.75
CA LYS A 76 12.73 -3.42 -0.19
C LYS A 76 12.80 -4.84 -0.73
N ASP A 77 12.64 -5.81 0.17
CA ASP A 77 12.64 -7.25 -0.16
C ASP A 77 11.37 -7.65 -0.93
N ALA A 78 10.28 -6.90 -0.75
CA ALA A 78 9.01 -7.13 -1.43
C ALA A 78 8.95 -6.51 -2.84
N MET A 79 9.83 -5.56 -3.16
CA MET A 79 9.77 -4.76 -4.39
C MET A 79 9.60 -5.63 -5.64
N SER A 80 10.44 -6.65 -5.85
CA SER A 80 10.35 -7.52 -7.03
C SER A 80 8.99 -8.20 -7.19
N ARG A 81 8.43 -8.72 -6.08
CA ARG A 81 7.13 -9.40 -6.06
C ARG A 81 5.98 -8.40 -6.23
N TYR A 82 6.12 -7.21 -5.65
CA TYR A 82 5.16 -6.12 -5.79
C TYR A 82 5.05 -5.64 -7.25
N ARG A 83 6.18 -5.52 -7.96
CA ARG A 83 6.20 -5.21 -9.41
C ARG A 83 5.48 -6.27 -10.23
N THR A 84 5.75 -7.54 -9.94
CA THR A 84 5.08 -8.66 -10.62
C THR A 84 3.57 -8.66 -10.35
N HIS A 85 3.16 -8.42 -9.10
CA HIS A 85 1.75 -8.35 -8.73
C HIS A 85 1.04 -7.16 -9.38
N ARG A 86 1.72 -6.01 -9.49
CA ARG A 86 1.23 -4.85 -10.24
C ARG A 86 0.89 -5.23 -11.68
N ASP A 87 1.77 -5.94 -12.38
CA ASP A 87 1.52 -6.33 -13.76
C ASP A 87 0.32 -7.28 -13.88
N ARG A 88 0.12 -8.16 -12.90
CA ARG A 88 -1.09 -9.01 -12.82
C ARG A 88 -2.37 -8.18 -12.66
N LEU A 89 -2.38 -7.16 -11.80
CA LEU A 89 -3.55 -6.29 -11.62
C LEU A 89 -3.93 -5.57 -12.92
N VAL A 90 -2.92 -5.08 -13.66
CA VAL A 90 -3.13 -4.46 -14.97
C VAL A 90 -3.73 -5.46 -15.95
N GLN A 91 -3.21 -6.70 -16.00
CA GLN A 91 -3.74 -7.75 -16.88
C GLN A 91 -5.20 -8.13 -16.54
N THR A 92 -5.62 -7.96 -15.29
CA THR A 92 -7.01 -8.17 -14.87
C THR A 92 -7.94 -6.98 -15.13
N GLY A 93 -7.44 -5.88 -15.69
CA GLY A 93 -8.23 -4.70 -16.00
C GLY A 93 -8.46 -3.75 -14.83
N VAL A 94 -7.72 -3.89 -13.72
CA VAL A 94 -7.83 -2.99 -12.55
C VAL A 94 -7.18 -1.65 -12.85
N ALA A 95 -7.94 -0.56 -12.72
CA ALA A 95 -7.40 0.79 -12.81
C ALA A 95 -6.56 1.09 -11.56
N MET A 96 -5.26 1.35 -11.71
CA MET A 96 -4.36 1.42 -10.55
C MET A 96 -3.40 2.60 -10.63
N ALA A 97 -2.96 3.09 -9.47
CA ALA A 97 -1.95 4.13 -9.38
C ALA A 97 -0.58 3.65 -9.90
N PRO A 98 0.20 4.53 -10.57
CA PRO A 98 1.57 4.21 -10.95
C PRO A 98 2.44 3.98 -9.70
N VAL A 99 3.28 2.95 -9.74
CA VAL A 99 4.23 2.62 -8.65
C VAL A 99 5.61 3.22 -8.93
N HIS A 100 6.10 3.02 -10.15
CA HIS A 100 7.38 3.51 -10.62
C HIS A 100 7.30 3.69 -12.15
N PRO A 101 8.25 4.43 -12.75
CA PRO A 101 8.37 4.48 -14.20
C PRO A 101 8.53 3.08 -14.81
N GLU A 102 8.04 2.92 -16.04
CA GLU A 102 8.19 1.68 -16.81
C GLU A 102 9.66 1.24 -16.95
N TRP A 103 10.58 2.20 -17.04
CA TRP A 103 12.01 1.91 -17.08
C TRP A 103 12.51 1.14 -15.84
N CYS A 104 12.01 1.46 -14.64
CA CYS A 104 12.36 0.74 -13.42
C CYS A 104 11.80 -0.69 -13.38
N ARG A 105 10.76 -0.96 -14.18
CA ARG A 105 10.25 -2.32 -14.40
C ARG A 105 11.23 -3.14 -15.22
N GLN A 106 11.77 -2.52 -16.27
CA GLN A 106 12.69 -3.14 -17.23
C GLN A 106 14.12 -3.27 -16.69
N ASN A 107 14.53 -2.34 -15.81
CA ASN A 107 15.89 -2.24 -15.26
C ASN A 107 15.85 -2.27 -13.72
N PRO A 108 15.55 -3.43 -13.11
CA PRO A 108 15.19 -3.49 -11.70
C PRO A 108 16.31 -3.12 -10.73
N THR A 109 17.58 -3.28 -11.13
CA THR A 109 18.79 -2.99 -10.33
C THR A 109 19.19 -1.52 -10.33
N GLU A 110 18.59 -0.71 -11.21
CA GLU A 110 18.99 0.68 -11.42
C GLU A 110 18.08 1.69 -10.70
N CYS A 111 16.94 1.23 -10.16
CA CYS A 111 16.00 2.06 -9.42
C CYS A 111 16.03 1.77 -7.92
N ASN A 112 17.15 2.15 -7.29
CA ASN A 112 17.44 1.90 -5.87
C ASN A 112 17.06 3.06 -4.93
N LEU A 113 16.66 4.21 -5.50
CA LEU A 113 16.31 5.44 -4.76
C LEU A 113 14.79 5.63 -4.52
N LEU A 114 13.98 4.61 -4.80
CA LEU A 114 12.55 4.59 -4.45
C LEU A 114 12.32 4.12 -3.00
#